data_AF-A0A959T2K4-F1
#
_entry.id   AF-A0A959T2K4-F1
#
_cell.length_a   1.000
_cell.length_b   1.000
_cell.length_c   1.000
_cell.angle_alpha   90.00
_cell.angle_beta   90.00
_cell.angle_gamma   90.00
#
_symmetry.space_group_name_H-M   'P 1'
#
loop_
_entity.id
_entity.type
_entity.pdbx_description
1 polymer ?
#
loop_
_entity_poly.entity_id
_entity_poly.type
_entity_poly.pdbx_seq_one_letter_code
_entity_poly.pdbx_strand_id
1 'polypeptide(L)'
;ALDVRDEQAPLDLPPHMLNDLKISHRDNMITFEFANMEYSSRGQHEFQYQLIGFDPEPILAGRNNTAVYTNLDPGTYTFQVQGRNRDGVWSRVPATMQLTVLPPWWRTWWAYSLYFVLLAGSVLGYVFWQRWQRMRLERTVELRTRELSREKRRSEELLRNILPGGVANELRSAGRTEAKQYDRVSILFSDFQGFTGISEQLSPAELVDELNVCFKAFDRIMEKHGVEKIKTIGDAYMAAGGVPDPEKGGPLAVVRAALDMQEIMQERKAERTAQGRPHFEMRVGIHTGPVVAGVVGLKKFQYDIWGDTVNIASRIESSGAVGRVNISASTHAEISENPDLVFEARGRVMAKGKGELEMYFVSRRYSEHQGGDDERLERFLATGSAGNAGHADLDLRGSRILLVEDNDFNIMVAQDELQASIPDVRVDVAKNGREAVRMVREQEFDLVLMDVQ
;
A
#
# COMPACT_ATOMS: atom_id res chain seq x y z
N ALA A 1 41.86 69.66 -10.28
CA ALA A 1 42.42 70.44 -11.40
C ALA A 1 43.85 69.95 -11.58
N LEU A 2 44.21 69.39 -12.74
CA LEU A 2 45.60 69.08 -13.05
C LEU A 2 46.26 70.41 -13.42
N ASP A 3 47.10 70.96 -12.55
CA ASP A 3 47.95 72.10 -12.88
C ASP A 3 49.27 71.53 -13.40
N VAL A 4 49.56 71.76 -14.67
CA VAL A 4 50.79 71.27 -15.34
C VAL A 4 52.04 72.02 -14.84
N ARG A 5 51.88 73.01 -13.94
CA ARG A 5 52.96 73.72 -13.24
C ARG A 5 53.25 73.15 -11.85
N ASP A 6 52.47 72.19 -11.38
CA ASP A 6 52.66 71.54 -10.08
C ASP A 6 53.69 70.40 -10.21
N GLU A 7 54.75 70.41 -9.40
CA GLU A 7 55.81 69.38 -9.39
C GLU A 7 55.29 67.97 -9.08
N GLN A 8 54.05 67.84 -8.61
CA GLN A 8 53.38 66.56 -8.32
C GLN A 8 52.34 66.15 -9.38
N ALA A 9 52.22 66.88 -10.50
CA ALA A 9 51.33 66.47 -11.59
C ALA A 9 51.85 65.17 -12.25
N PRO A 10 50.99 64.17 -12.52
CA PRO A 10 51.40 62.83 -12.97
C PRO A 10 51.81 62.77 -14.46
N LEU A 11 52.45 63.82 -14.97
CA LEU A 11 52.94 63.92 -16.35
C LEU A 11 54.43 64.24 -16.32
N ASP A 12 55.26 63.19 -16.41
CA ASP A 12 56.74 63.22 -16.43
C ASP A 12 57.36 63.89 -17.68
N LEU A 13 56.61 64.72 -18.43
CA LEU A 13 57.06 65.29 -19.70
C LEU A 13 56.80 66.80 -19.75
N PRO A 14 57.79 67.61 -20.15
CA PRO A 14 57.61 69.05 -20.26
C PRO A 14 56.54 69.40 -21.33
N PRO A 15 55.76 70.48 -21.17
CA PRO A 15 54.57 70.79 -21.97
C PRO A 15 54.75 70.82 -23.49
N HIS A 16 55.98 71.01 -23.97
CA HIS A 16 56.31 71.04 -25.41
C HIS A 16 56.52 69.64 -26.02
N MET A 17 56.46 68.57 -25.23
CA MET A 17 56.63 67.17 -25.68
C MET A 17 55.35 66.33 -25.62
N LEU A 18 54.25 66.89 -25.10
CA LEU A 18 52.96 66.20 -24.94
C LEU A 18 52.04 66.52 -26.14
N ASN A 19 52.30 65.89 -27.29
CA ASN A 19 51.41 66.02 -28.46
C ASN A 19 50.10 65.23 -28.32
N ASP A 20 50.02 64.28 -27.38
CA ASP A 20 48.84 63.43 -27.10
C ASP A 20 48.64 63.30 -25.58
N LEU A 21 47.63 63.99 -25.05
CA LEU A 21 47.23 63.92 -23.65
C LEU A 21 46.05 62.95 -23.51
N LYS A 22 46.22 61.89 -22.71
CA LYS A 22 45.16 60.93 -22.40
C LYS A 22 44.62 61.20 -21.00
N ILE A 23 43.33 61.51 -20.92
CA ILE A 23 42.65 61.73 -19.65
C ILE A 23 41.57 60.67 -19.41
N SER A 24 41.26 60.44 -18.14
CA SER A 24 40.17 59.55 -17.77
C SER A 24 38.83 60.26 -17.91
N HIS A 25 37.76 59.54 -18.21
CA HIS A 25 36.39 60.07 -18.13
C HIS A 25 36.03 60.67 -16.74
N ARG A 26 36.84 60.42 -15.69
CA ARG A 26 36.65 61.05 -14.37
C ARG A 26 37.13 62.50 -14.32
N ASP A 27 38.00 62.90 -15.22
CA ASP A 27 38.56 64.24 -15.29
C ASP A 27 37.58 65.13 -16.08
N ASN A 28 36.60 65.66 -15.36
CA ASN A 28 35.42 66.32 -15.93
C ASN A 28 35.61 67.80 -16.28
N MET A 29 36.79 68.36 -16.02
CA MET A 29 37.12 69.76 -16.30
C MET A 29 38.57 69.87 -16.74
N ILE A 30 38.78 70.47 -17.91
CA ILE A 30 40.09 70.72 -18.50
C ILE A 30 40.22 72.20 -18.77
N THR A 31 41.33 72.78 -18.33
CA THR A 31 41.68 74.16 -18.62
C THR A 31 42.92 74.17 -19.49
N PHE A 32 42.80 74.73 -20.69
CA PHE A 32 43.94 75.05 -21.55
C PHE A 32 44.38 76.47 -21.25
N GLU A 33 45.63 76.65 -20.83
CA GLU A 33 46.26 77.96 -20.74
C GLU A 33 47.24 78.14 -21.91
N PHE A 34 47.13 79.24 -22.62
CA PHE A 34 47.99 79.57 -23.75
C PHE A 34 48.61 80.95 -23.56
N ALA A 35 49.76 81.20 -24.20
CA ALA A 35 50.47 82.46 -24.13
C ALA A 35 51.17 82.75 -25.45
N ASN A 36 51.38 84.03 -25.74
CA ASN A 36 52.21 84.44 -26.85
C ASN A 36 53.67 84.56 -26.39
N MET A 37 54.63 84.23 -27.25
CA MET A 37 56.08 84.27 -26.91
C MET A 37 56.66 85.70 -26.94
N GLU A 38 55.88 86.71 -27.31
CA GLU A 38 56.30 88.10 -27.42
C GLU A 38 56.27 88.83 -26.06
N TYR A 39 57.43 89.07 -25.45
CA TYR A 39 57.55 89.55 -24.06
C TYR A 39 57.31 91.07 -23.87
N SER A 40 57.28 91.86 -24.95
CA SER A 40 57.43 93.32 -24.88
C SER A 40 56.13 94.12 -24.69
N SER A 41 54.96 93.49 -24.56
CA SER A 41 53.69 94.18 -24.23
C SER A 41 52.67 93.28 -23.53
N ARG A 42 52.51 93.45 -22.22
CA ARG A 42 51.58 92.66 -21.37
C ARG A 42 50.07 92.95 -21.55
N GLY A 43 49.61 93.53 -22.68
CA GLY A 43 48.22 94.05 -22.73
C GLY A 43 47.46 94.05 -24.06
N GLN A 44 47.99 93.50 -25.16
CA GLN A 44 47.34 93.60 -26.48
C GLN A 44 47.35 92.32 -27.32
N HIS A 45 47.45 91.13 -26.71
CA HIS A 45 47.33 89.87 -27.45
C HIS A 45 45.88 89.41 -27.47
N GLU A 46 45.35 89.17 -28.67
CA GLU A 46 44.06 88.50 -28.87
C GLU A 46 44.29 87.04 -29.24
N PHE A 47 43.44 86.16 -28.73
CA PHE A 47 43.50 84.73 -29.03
C PHE A 47 42.20 84.23 -29.62
N GLN A 48 42.30 83.24 -30.49
CA GLN A 48 41.18 82.46 -30.99
C GLN A 48 41.53 80.99 -30.80
N TYR A 49 40.61 80.20 -30.27
CA TYR A 49 40.82 78.78 -30.03
C TYR A 49 39.63 77.95 -30.52
N GLN A 50 39.86 76.66 -30.70
CA GLN A 50 38.81 75.70 -31.01
C GLN A 50 39.20 74.32 -30.52
N LEU A 51 38.26 73.59 -29.93
CA LEU A 51 38.38 72.17 -29.69
C LEU A 51 37.66 71.40 -30.81
N ILE A 52 38.41 70.96 -31.81
CA ILE A 52 37.89 70.18 -32.93
C ILE A 52 37.32 68.86 -32.39
N GLY A 53 36.06 68.57 -32.73
CA GLY A 53 35.28 67.46 -32.19
C GLY A 53 34.29 67.85 -31.09
N PHE A 54 34.37 69.09 -30.57
CA PHE A 54 33.44 69.65 -29.60
C PHE A 54 32.85 70.99 -30.07
N ASP A 55 33.70 71.94 -30.49
CA ASP A 55 33.27 73.27 -30.94
C ASP A 55 32.95 73.29 -32.45
N PRO A 56 31.77 73.77 -32.86
CA PRO A 56 31.41 73.87 -34.27
C PRO A 56 32.19 74.96 -35.03
N GLU A 57 32.54 76.06 -34.38
CA GLU A 57 33.29 77.19 -34.95
C GLU A 57 34.37 77.69 -33.97
N PRO A 58 35.45 78.34 -34.46
CA PRO A 58 36.53 78.80 -33.59
C PRO A 58 36.14 80.03 -32.76
N ILE A 59 36.30 79.93 -31.44
CA ILE A 59 35.86 80.89 -30.42
C ILE A 59 36.91 81.99 -30.25
N LEU A 60 36.50 83.26 -30.36
CA LEU A 60 37.35 84.42 -30.10
C LEU A 60 37.44 84.67 -28.58
N ALA A 61 38.61 84.41 -27.99
CA ALA A 61 38.87 84.58 -26.56
C ALA A 61 39.13 86.04 -26.15
N GLY A 62 39.34 86.92 -27.14
CA GLY A 62 39.80 88.29 -26.89
C GLY A 62 41.11 88.27 -26.12
N ARG A 63 41.17 88.97 -24.98
CA ARG A 63 42.36 89.05 -24.12
C ARG A 63 42.51 87.89 -23.14
N ASN A 64 41.51 86.99 -23.06
CA ASN A 64 41.59 85.85 -22.18
C ASN A 64 42.55 84.81 -22.76
N ASN A 65 43.38 84.26 -21.90
CA ASN A 65 44.42 83.31 -22.28
C ASN A 65 44.11 81.88 -21.78
N THR A 66 42.86 81.63 -21.41
CA THR A 66 42.37 80.36 -20.89
C THR A 66 41.12 79.90 -21.63
N ALA A 67 41.02 78.59 -21.89
CA ALA A 67 39.83 77.92 -22.41
C ALA A 67 39.46 76.77 -21.47
N VAL A 68 38.19 76.71 -21.06
CA VAL A 68 37.71 75.70 -20.10
C VAL A 68 36.65 74.83 -20.76
N TYR A 69 36.88 73.51 -20.78
CA TYR A 69 35.92 72.52 -21.23
C TYR A 69 35.49 71.63 -20.08
N THR A 70 34.20 71.33 -20.02
CA THR A 70 33.61 70.43 -19.01
C THR A 70 32.83 69.32 -19.69
N ASN A 71 32.81 68.14 -19.07
CA ASN A 71 32.02 66.98 -19.52
C ASN A 71 32.23 66.60 -20.99
N LEU A 72 33.49 66.51 -21.43
CA LEU A 72 33.82 65.99 -22.76
C LEU A 72 33.48 64.49 -22.82
N ASP A 73 32.76 64.08 -23.87
CA ASP A 73 32.45 62.67 -24.12
C ASP A 73 33.73 61.88 -24.46
N PRO A 74 33.77 60.54 -24.23
CA PRO A 74 34.88 59.72 -24.68
C PRO A 74 35.13 59.86 -26.18
N GLY A 75 36.36 60.21 -26.55
CA GLY A 75 36.71 60.51 -27.94
C GLY A 75 38.08 61.18 -28.05
N THR A 76 38.52 61.39 -29.28
CA THR A 76 39.74 62.13 -29.58
C THR A 76 39.37 63.52 -30.08
N TYR A 77 39.90 64.53 -29.40
CA TYR A 77 39.71 65.95 -29.69
C TYR A 77 41.04 66.58 -30.05
N THR A 78 41.01 67.63 -30.86
CA THR A 78 42.22 68.42 -31.17
C THR A 78 41.98 69.86 -30.76
N PHE A 79 42.69 70.31 -29.73
CA PHE A 79 42.68 71.71 -29.33
C PHE A 79 43.61 72.48 -30.25
N GLN A 80 43.12 73.57 -30.84
CA GLN A 80 43.92 74.48 -31.66
C GLN A 80 43.77 75.91 -31.14
N VAL A 81 44.88 76.65 -31.11
CA VAL A 81 44.90 78.06 -30.71
C VAL A 81 45.77 78.89 -31.65
N GLN A 82 45.26 80.08 -31.98
CA GLN A 82 45.93 81.09 -32.77
C GLN A 82 46.05 82.37 -31.95
N GLY A 83 47.21 83.01 -32.05
CA GLY A 83 47.47 84.32 -31.45
C GLY A 83 47.49 85.40 -32.50
N ARG A 84 46.97 86.58 -32.17
CA ARG A 84 47.04 87.79 -32.99
C ARG A 84 48.19 88.67 -32.51
N ASN A 85 49.07 89.05 -33.41
CA ASN A 85 50.18 89.97 -33.13
C ASN A 85 49.70 91.44 -33.22
N ARG A 86 50.55 92.40 -32.82
CA ARG A 86 50.22 93.84 -32.78
C ARG A 86 49.74 94.42 -34.11
N ASP A 87 50.20 93.86 -35.23
CA ASP A 87 49.80 94.26 -36.58
C ASP A 87 48.40 93.73 -36.99
N GLY A 88 47.69 93.08 -36.07
CA GLY A 88 46.36 92.55 -36.30
C GLY A 88 46.35 91.26 -37.14
N VAL A 89 47.51 90.64 -37.38
CA VAL A 89 47.65 89.40 -38.15
C VAL A 89 47.66 88.19 -37.23
N TRP A 90 46.83 87.19 -37.55
CA TRP A 90 46.79 85.90 -36.85
C TRP A 90 47.99 85.02 -37.24
N SER A 91 48.47 84.21 -36.28
CA SER A 91 49.52 83.21 -36.52
C SER A 91 49.14 82.25 -37.66
N ARG A 92 50.02 82.12 -38.67
CA ARG A 92 49.77 81.27 -39.86
C ARG A 92 49.67 79.78 -39.55
N VAL A 93 50.33 79.33 -38.47
CA VAL A 93 50.28 77.95 -38.00
C VAL A 93 49.66 77.95 -36.59
N PRO A 94 48.48 77.35 -36.39
CA PRO A 94 47.91 77.20 -35.06
C PRO A 94 48.78 76.25 -34.22
N ALA A 95 48.91 76.53 -32.92
CA ALA A 95 49.42 75.55 -31.97
C ALA A 95 48.32 74.51 -31.71
N THR A 96 48.63 73.23 -31.89
CA THR A 96 47.67 72.13 -31.77
C THR A 96 48.09 71.14 -30.69
N MET A 97 47.13 70.59 -29.95
CA MET A 97 47.33 69.54 -28.95
C MET A 97 46.22 68.49 -29.07
N GLN A 98 46.57 67.20 -29.14
CA GLN A 98 45.57 66.13 -29.12
C GLN A 98 45.19 65.78 -27.68
N LEU A 99 43.89 65.61 -27.46
CA LEU A 99 43.31 65.19 -26.20
C LEU A 99 42.46 63.95 -26.46
N THR A 100 42.78 62.83 -25.82
CA THR A 100 41.96 61.61 -25.88
C THR A 100 41.31 61.37 -24.54
N VAL A 101 39.97 61.40 -24.49
CA VAL A 101 39.18 61.06 -23.31
C VAL A 101 38.86 59.56 -23.36
N LEU A 102 39.43 58.79 -22.43
CA LEU A 102 39.22 57.33 -22.39
C LEU A 102 37.80 56.99 -21.90
N PRO A 103 37.11 56.01 -22.52
CA PRO A 103 35.78 55.61 -22.06
C PRO A 103 35.84 54.99 -20.66
N PRO A 104 34.78 55.15 -19.86
CA PRO A 104 34.73 54.53 -18.55
C PRO A 104 34.67 53.00 -18.69
N TRP A 105 35.20 52.28 -17.70
CA TRP A 105 35.39 50.83 -17.76
C TRP A 105 34.08 50.05 -18.02
N TRP A 106 32.93 50.55 -17.57
CA TRP A 106 31.61 49.94 -17.82
C TRP A 106 31.09 50.08 -19.27
N ARG A 107 31.76 50.85 -20.14
CA ARG A 107 31.45 50.99 -21.57
C ARG A 107 32.44 50.25 -22.48
N THR A 108 33.30 49.41 -21.91
CA THR A 108 34.30 48.63 -22.66
C THR A 108 33.72 47.30 -23.17
N TRP A 109 34.34 46.72 -24.20
CA TRP A 109 33.88 45.45 -24.79
C TRP A 109 33.85 44.29 -23.78
N TRP A 110 34.82 44.22 -22.86
CA TRP A 110 34.86 43.18 -21.84
C TRP A 110 33.79 43.36 -20.76
N ALA A 111 33.38 44.60 -20.46
CA ALA A 111 32.26 44.86 -19.55
C ALA A 111 30.93 44.37 -20.15
N TYR A 112 30.70 44.58 -21.45
CA TYR A 112 29.55 44.02 -22.15
C TYR A 112 29.56 42.48 -22.17
N SER A 113 30.73 41.85 -22.38
CA SER A 113 30.88 40.40 -22.27
C SER A 113 30.51 39.90 -20.86
N LEU A 114 30.92 40.62 -19.81
CA LEU A 114 30.57 40.29 -18.44
C LEU A 114 29.05 40.41 -18.19
N TYR A 115 28.41 41.48 -18.69
CA TYR A 115 26.95 41.65 -18.59
C TYR A 115 26.20 40.51 -19.29
N PHE A 116 26.66 40.10 -20.47
CA PHE A 116 26.08 38.98 -21.20
C PHE A 116 26.19 37.66 -20.42
N VAL A 117 27.37 37.37 -19.85
CA VAL A 117 27.59 36.16 -19.04
C VAL A 117 26.71 36.16 -17.78
N LEU A 118 26.60 37.30 -17.08
CA LEU A 118 25.73 37.43 -15.92
C LEU A 118 24.26 37.24 -16.29
N LEU A 119 23.82 37.81 -17.41
CA LEU A 119 22.45 37.65 -17.90
C LEU A 119 22.18 36.19 -18.28
N ALA A 120 23.05 35.56 -19.07
CA ALA A 120 22.92 34.16 -19.46
C ALA A 120 22.91 33.21 -18.23
N GLY A 121 23.80 33.46 -17.26
CA GLY A 121 23.83 32.72 -16.00
C GLY A 121 22.54 32.88 -15.19
N SER A 122 21.98 34.09 -15.12
CA SER A 122 20.70 34.33 -14.44
C SER A 122 19.53 33.59 -15.10
N VAL A 123 19.48 33.57 -16.43
CA VAL A 123 18.44 32.86 -17.21
C VAL A 123 18.57 31.35 -17.02
N LEU A 124 19.78 30.80 -17.13
CA LEU A 124 20.04 29.38 -16.88
C LEU A 124 19.70 28.98 -15.44
N GLY A 125 20.08 29.81 -14.46
CA GLY A 125 19.73 29.63 -13.06
C GLY A 125 18.23 29.62 -12.83
N TYR A 126 17.48 30.53 -13.45
CA TYR A 126 16.02 30.58 -13.39
C TYR A 126 15.38 29.32 -13.99
N VAL A 127 15.82 28.89 -15.19
CA VAL A 127 15.30 27.67 -15.83
C VAL A 127 15.61 26.44 -14.99
N PHE A 128 16.82 26.33 -14.44
CA PHE A 128 17.20 25.22 -13.56
C PHE A 128 16.37 25.22 -12.27
N TRP A 129 16.20 26.38 -11.65
CA TRP A 129 15.35 26.55 -10.47
C TRP A 129 13.90 26.14 -10.76
N GLN A 130 13.34 26.56 -11.89
CA GLN A 130 11.98 26.21 -12.29
C GLN A 130 11.82 24.70 -12.52
N ARG A 131 12.79 24.04 -13.18
CA ARG A 131 12.80 22.58 -13.37
C ARG A 131 12.86 21.84 -12.04
N TRP A 132 13.71 22.31 -11.13
CA TRP A 132 13.86 21.72 -9.81
C TRP A 132 12.59 21.84 -8.95
N GLN A 133 11.91 22.99 -9.00
CA GLN A 133 10.60 23.18 -8.35
C GLN A 133 9.55 22.22 -8.91
N ARG A 134 9.46 22.04 -10.23
CA ARG A 134 8.53 21.09 -10.85
C ARG A 134 8.79 19.65 -10.38
N MET A 135 10.04 19.18 -10.44
CA MET A 135 10.38 17.83 -9.99
C MET A 135 10.09 17.61 -8.50
N ARG A 136 10.30 18.63 -7.66
CA ARG A 136 9.94 18.56 -6.24
C ARG A 136 8.43 18.45 -6.06
N LEU A 137 7.67 19.29 -6.74
CA LEU A 137 6.21 19.28 -6.67
C LEU A 137 5.65 17.94 -7.14
N GLU A 138 6.10 17.42 -8.27
CA GLU A 138 5.70 16.12 -8.81
C GLU A 138 5.98 15.00 -7.81
N ARG A 139 7.18 14.95 -7.22
CA ARG A 139 7.51 13.97 -6.17
C ARG A 139 6.62 14.11 -4.94
N THR A 140 6.36 15.33 -4.49
CA THR A 140 5.46 15.56 -3.34
C THR A 140 4.04 15.10 -3.65
N VAL A 141 3.50 15.44 -4.83
CA VAL A 141 2.18 15.00 -5.27
C VAL A 141 2.12 13.49 -5.38
N GLU A 142 3.14 12.85 -5.95
CA GLU A 142 3.20 11.39 -6.06
C GLU A 142 3.24 10.72 -4.67
N LEU A 143 4.10 11.20 -3.76
CA LEU A 143 4.17 10.69 -2.39
C LEU A 143 2.84 10.85 -1.66
N ARG A 144 2.20 12.03 -1.74
CA ARG A 144 0.89 12.29 -1.12
C ARG A 144 -0.21 11.43 -1.73
N THR A 145 -0.19 11.22 -3.04
CA THR A 145 -1.17 10.36 -3.72
C THR A 145 -0.99 8.90 -3.31
N ARG A 146 0.26 8.44 -3.13
CA ARG A 146 0.58 7.11 -2.62
C ARG A 146 0.16 6.94 -1.15
N GLU A 147 0.38 7.93 -0.31
CA GLU A 147 -0.10 7.93 1.09
C GLU A 147 -1.62 7.87 1.14
N LEU A 148 -2.29 8.77 0.42
CA LEU A 148 -3.75 8.86 0.38
C LEU A 148 -4.38 7.57 -0.16
N SER A 149 -3.80 6.97 -1.21
CA SER A 149 -4.30 5.70 -1.77
C SER A 149 -4.11 4.53 -0.80
N ARG A 150 -3.00 4.48 -0.05
CA ARG A 150 -2.79 3.47 1.00
C ARG A 150 -3.79 3.64 2.14
N GLU A 151 -3.99 4.86 2.61
CA GLU A 151 -4.95 5.15 3.69
C GLU A 151 -6.38 4.83 3.25
N LYS A 152 -6.74 5.23 2.03
CA LYS A 152 -8.03 4.89 1.43
C LYS A 152 -8.22 3.38 1.34
N ARG A 153 -7.23 2.64 0.84
CA ARG A 153 -7.31 1.18 0.73
C ARG A 153 -7.47 0.52 2.09
N ARG A 154 -6.71 0.96 3.10
CA ARG A 154 -6.82 0.46 4.48
C ARG A 154 -8.21 0.72 5.07
N SER A 155 -8.77 1.91 4.84
CA SER A 155 -10.13 2.25 5.26
C SER A 155 -11.19 1.39 4.57
N GLU A 156 -11.03 1.13 3.26
CA GLU A 156 -11.93 0.27 2.49
C GLU A 156 -11.86 -1.20 2.90
N GLU A 157 -10.66 -1.73 3.15
CA GLU A 157 -10.45 -3.09 3.67
C GLU A 157 -11.11 -3.26 5.04
N LEU A 158 -10.92 -2.31 5.97
CA LEU A 158 -11.55 -2.37 7.29
C LEU A 158 -13.08 -2.33 7.21
N LEU A 159 -13.64 -1.49 6.33
CA LEU A 159 -15.10 -1.42 6.16
C LEU A 159 -15.67 -2.74 5.63
N ARG A 160 -14.98 -3.38 4.68
CA ARG A 160 -15.38 -4.69 4.12
C ARG A 160 -15.22 -5.85 5.09
N ASN A 161 -14.33 -5.74 6.07
CA ASN A 161 -14.21 -6.73 7.14
C ASN A 161 -15.35 -6.63 8.18
N ILE A 162 -16.05 -5.49 8.24
CA ILE A 162 -17.14 -5.25 9.20
C ILE A 162 -18.51 -5.45 8.54
N LEU A 163 -18.64 -5.08 7.26
CA LEU A 163 -19.89 -5.13 6.52
C LEU A 163 -19.71 -5.94 5.23
N PRO A 164 -20.73 -6.72 4.83
CA PRO A 164 -20.69 -7.42 3.54
C PRO A 164 -20.46 -6.44 2.38
N GLY A 165 -19.69 -6.86 1.37
CA GLY A 165 -19.14 -5.95 0.37
C GLY A 165 -20.16 -5.07 -0.37
N GLY A 166 -21.34 -5.62 -0.71
CA GLY A 166 -22.43 -4.85 -1.33
C GLY A 166 -22.98 -3.76 -0.41
N VAL A 167 -23.18 -4.11 0.86
CA VAL A 167 -23.70 -3.22 1.91
C VAL A 167 -22.69 -2.10 2.26
N ALA A 168 -21.40 -2.43 2.30
CA ALA A 168 -20.32 -1.45 2.50
C ALA A 168 -20.28 -0.39 1.40
N ASN A 169 -20.46 -0.79 0.13
CA ASN A 169 -20.49 0.13 -1.01
C ASN A 169 -21.72 1.05 -0.98
N GLU A 170 -22.88 0.52 -0.61
CA GLU A 170 -24.13 1.29 -0.43
C GLU A 170 -23.95 2.32 0.68
N LEU A 171 -23.44 1.92 1.85
CA LEU A 171 -23.19 2.84 2.97
C LEU A 171 -22.21 3.95 2.60
N ARG A 172 -21.14 3.63 1.85
CA ARG A 172 -20.14 4.62 1.40
C ARG A 172 -20.72 5.64 0.42
N SER A 173 -21.62 5.21 -0.46
CA SER A 173 -22.16 6.07 -1.53
C SER A 173 -23.35 6.91 -1.07
N ALA A 174 -24.26 6.34 -0.28
CA ALA A 174 -25.50 6.99 0.15
C ALA A 174 -25.47 7.49 1.60
N GLY A 175 -24.45 7.13 2.40
CA GLY A 175 -24.34 7.47 3.82
C GLY A 175 -25.32 6.73 4.74
N ARG A 176 -26.22 5.92 4.16
CA ARG A 176 -27.20 5.06 4.82
C ARG A 176 -27.40 3.80 3.98
N THR A 177 -27.89 2.73 4.61
CA THR A 177 -28.36 1.53 3.90
C THR A 177 -29.83 1.31 4.21
N GLU A 178 -30.58 0.86 3.22
CA GLU A 178 -31.99 0.50 3.42
C GLU A 178 -32.10 -0.97 3.84
N ALA A 179 -33.06 -1.26 4.72
CA ALA A 179 -33.35 -2.63 5.10
C ALA A 179 -33.95 -3.38 3.89
N LYS A 180 -33.43 -4.57 3.60
CA LYS A 180 -33.84 -5.39 2.46
C LYS A 180 -34.56 -6.63 2.95
N GLN A 181 -35.68 -6.94 2.31
CA GLN A 181 -36.42 -8.18 2.52
C GLN A 181 -35.77 -9.29 1.69
N TYR A 182 -35.58 -10.46 2.31
CA TYR A 182 -35.11 -11.68 1.66
C TYR A 182 -36.11 -12.78 1.97
N ASP A 183 -36.72 -13.37 0.96
CA ASP A 183 -37.83 -14.33 1.15
C ASP A 183 -37.35 -15.73 1.53
N ARG A 184 -36.09 -16.06 1.19
CA ARG A 184 -35.52 -17.40 1.33
C ARG A 184 -34.12 -17.31 1.93
N VAL A 185 -34.05 -17.44 3.26
CA VAL A 185 -32.80 -17.39 4.02
C VAL A 185 -32.72 -18.56 4.97
N SER A 186 -31.61 -19.29 4.93
CA SER A 186 -31.34 -20.41 5.84
C SER A 186 -30.44 -19.93 6.97
N ILE A 187 -30.99 -19.88 8.18
CA ILE A 187 -30.31 -19.39 9.38
C ILE A 187 -29.77 -20.58 10.15
N LEU A 188 -28.49 -20.53 10.49
CA LEU A 188 -27.78 -21.46 11.36
C LEU A 188 -27.52 -20.80 12.71
N PHE A 189 -27.93 -21.48 13.77
CA PHE A 189 -27.49 -21.21 15.13
C PHE A 189 -26.70 -22.41 15.65
N SER A 190 -25.58 -22.15 16.31
CA SER A 190 -24.90 -23.15 17.12
C SER A 190 -24.60 -22.64 18.51
N ASP A 191 -24.55 -23.54 19.48
CA ASP A 191 -24.26 -23.25 20.89
C ASP A 191 -23.33 -24.31 21.46
N PHE A 192 -22.43 -23.92 22.37
CA PHE A 192 -21.57 -24.87 23.07
C PHE A 192 -22.29 -25.43 24.30
N GLN A 193 -22.49 -26.75 24.32
CA GLN A 193 -23.08 -27.39 25.48
C GLN A 193 -22.12 -27.36 26.67
N GLY A 194 -22.64 -27.06 27.86
CA GLY A 194 -21.88 -27.12 29.10
C GLY A 194 -20.88 -25.98 29.26
N PHE A 195 -21.03 -24.90 28.48
CA PHE A 195 -20.11 -23.77 28.46
C PHE A 195 -19.81 -23.23 29.86
N THR A 196 -20.84 -23.02 30.70
CA THR A 196 -20.65 -22.54 32.08
C THR A 196 -19.72 -23.43 32.88
N GLY A 197 -19.92 -24.76 32.87
CA GLY A 197 -19.09 -25.69 33.62
C GLY A 197 -17.66 -25.81 33.09
N ILE A 198 -17.46 -25.66 31.78
CA ILE A 198 -16.13 -25.67 31.17
C ILE A 198 -15.41 -24.34 31.44
N SER A 199 -16.13 -23.22 31.44
CA SER A 199 -15.58 -21.89 31.70
C SER A 199 -15.04 -21.73 33.12
N GLU A 200 -15.55 -22.50 34.08
CA GLU A 200 -15.04 -22.56 35.46
C GLU A 200 -13.72 -23.34 35.59
N GLN A 201 -13.41 -24.20 34.62
CA GLN A 201 -12.19 -25.04 34.60
C GLN A 201 -11.03 -24.41 33.83
N LEU A 202 -11.29 -23.37 33.04
CA LEU A 202 -10.30 -22.68 32.21
C LEU A 202 -10.03 -21.29 32.76
N SER A 203 -8.80 -20.79 32.57
CA SER A 203 -8.57 -19.36 32.77
C SER A 203 -9.34 -18.54 31.72
N PRO A 204 -9.69 -17.28 31.99
CA PRO A 204 -10.36 -16.43 31.02
C PRO A 204 -9.61 -16.29 29.68
N ALA A 205 -8.27 -16.30 29.71
CA ALA A 205 -7.45 -16.24 28.50
C ALA A 205 -7.56 -17.54 27.68
N GLU A 206 -7.44 -18.69 28.33
CA GLU A 206 -7.56 -20.00 27.65
C GLU A 206 -8.97 -20.24 27.10
N LEU A 207 -10.00 -19.78 27.81
CA LEU A 207 -11.38 -19.85 27.35
C LEU A 207 -11.57 -19.05 26.06
N VAL A 208 -11.08 -17.80 26.04
CA VAL A 208 -11.16 -16.94 24.86
C VAL A 208 -10.35 -17.50 23.70
N ASP A 209 -9.15 -18.04 23.96
CA ASP A 209 -8.31 -18.66 22.93
C ASP A 209 -8.98 -19.90 22.33
N GLU A 210 -9.61 -20.75 23.15
CA GLU A 210 -10.32 -21.92 22.64
C GLU A 210 -11.54 -21.54 21.80
N LEU A 211 -12.34 -20.58 22.26
CA LEU A 211 -13.45 -20.03 21.47
C LEU A 211 -12.96 -19.47 20.14
N ASN A 212 -11.84 -18.75 20.15
CA ASN A 212 -11.24 -18.18 18.95
C ASN A 212 -10.76 -19.27 17.97
N VAL A 213 -10.22 -20.39 18.46
CA VAL A 213 -9.87 -21.55 17.61
C VAL A 213 -11.11 -22.10 16.92
N CYS A 214 -12.18 -22.37 17.69
CA CYS A 214 -13.42 -22.92 17.14
C CYS A 214 -14.08 -21.95 16.15
N PHE A 215 -14.25 -20.68 16.53
CA PHE A 215 -14.89 -19.68 15.66
C PHE A 215 -14.09 -19.38 14.40
N LYS A 216 -12.75 -19.42 14.43
CA LYS A 216 -11.93 -19.32 13.21
C LYS A 216 -12.14 -20.50 12.28
N ALA A 217 -12.29 -21.70 12.81
CA ALA A 217 -12.60 -22.87 12.00
C ALA A 217 -13.99 -22.73 11.37
N PHE A 218 -14.98 -22.27 12.13
CA PHE A 218 -16.33 -22.02 11.62
C PHE A 218 -16.35 -20.93 10.56
N ASP A 219 -15.64 -19.82 10.76
CA ASP A 219 -15.52 -18.74 9.77
C ASP A 219 -14.98 -19.25 8.43
N ARG A 220 -13.97 -20.13 8.44
CA ARG A 220 -13.45 -20.77 7.22
C ARG A 220 -14.46 -21.69 6.55
N ILE A 221 -15.23 -22.44 7.33
CA ILE A 221 -16.32 -23.27 6.80
C ILE A 221 -17.40 -22.40 6.17
N MET A 222 -17.80 -21.31 6.83
CA MET A 222 -18.80 -20.39 6.29
C MET A 222 -18.35 -19.81 4.94
N GLU A 223 -17.09 -19.35 4.86
CA GLU A 223 -16.51 -18.85 3.61
C GLU A 223 -16.49 -19.92 2.50
N LYS A 224 -16.08 -21.16 2.81
CA LYS A 224 -16.08 -22.30 1.87
C LYS A 224 -17.45 -22.59 1.28
N HIS A 225 -18.52 -22.45 2.06
CA HIS A 225 -19.90 -22.74 1.62
C HIS A 225 -20.67 -21.49 1.15
N GLY A 226 -20.02 -20.32 1.13
CA GLY A 226 -20.66 -19.06 0.76
C GLY A 226 -21.77 -18.63 1.73
N VAL A 227 -21.64 -18.99 2.99
CA VAL A 227 -22.56 -18.62 4.08
C VAL A 227 -22.02 -17.38 4.77
N GLU A 228 -22.88 -16.41 5.08
CA GLU A 228 -22.47 -15.16 5.73
C GLU A 228 -22.53 -15.31 7.25
N LYS A 229 -21.43 -14.95 7.93
CA LYS A 229 -21.42 -14.82 9.38
C LYS A 229 -22.20 -13.57 9.79
N ILE A 230 -23.18 -13.72 10.68
CA ILE A 230 -23.95 -12.58 11.20
C ILE A 230 -23.27 -12.02 12.44
N LYS A 231 -23.14 -12.85 13.48
CA LYS A 231 -22.53 -12.44 14.76
C LYS A 231 -22.25 -13.65 15.64
N THR A 232 -21.45 -13.41 16.68
CA THR A 232 -21.37 -14.29 17.83
C THR A 232 -22.23 -13.72 18.97
N ILE A 233 -22.84 -14.59 19.77
CA ILE A 233 -23.70 -14.22 20.90
C ILE A 233 -23.21 -14.99 22.12
N GLY A 234 -22.21 -14.45 22.83
CA GLY A 234 -21.51 -15.19 23.86
C GLY A 234 -20.74 -16.37 23.25
N ASP A 235 -21.12 -17.57 23.66
CA ASP A 235 -20.62 -18.87 23.18
C ASP A 235 -21.37 -19.39 21.94
N ALA A 236 -22.48 -18.75 21.54
CA ALA A 236 -23.23 -19.11 20.36
C ALA A 236 -22.67 -18.45 19.07
N TYR A 237 -22.82 -19.15 17.95
CA TYR A 237 -22.45 -18.69 16.62
C TYR A 237 -23.68 -18.60 15.72
N MET A 238 -23.84 -17.48 15.02
CA MET A 238 -24.96 -17.22 14.12
C MET A 238 -24.47 -16.90 12.71
N ALA A 239 -24.98 -17.66 11.75
CA ALA A 239 -24.70 -17.48 10.33
C ALA A 239 -25.99 -17.62 9.49
N ALA A 240 -25.98 -17.07 8.29
CA ALA A 240 -27.11 -17.13 7.39
C ALA A 240 -26.66 -17.25 5.94
N GLY A 241 -27.33 -18.14 5.22
CA GLY A 241 -27.18 -18.31 3.79
C GLY A 241 -28.36 -17.72 3.03
N GLY A 242 -28.15 -17.24 1.81
CA GLY A 242 -29.10 -16.43 1.04
C GLY A 242 -29.05 -14.93 1.35
N VAL A 243 -28.09 -14.49 2.19
CA VAL A 243 -27.83 -13.07 2.52
C VAL A 243 -26.34 -12.80 2.54
N PRO A 244 -25.88 -11.58 2.17
CA PRO A 244 -26.65 -10.54 1.48
C PRO A 244 -26.95 -10.90 0.00
N ASP A 245 -26.43 -12.03 -0.48
CA ASP A 245 -26.55 -12.51 -1.85
C ASP A 245 -27.49 -13.74 -1.87
N PRO A 246 -28.71 -13.62 -2.43
CA PRO A 246 -29.69 -14.72 -2.49
C PRO A 246 -29.20 -15.97 -3.25
N GLU A 247 -28.19 -15.81 -4.11
CA GLU A 247 -27.63 -16.89 -4.93
C GLU A 247 -26.54 -17.69 -4.19
N LYS A 248 -26.10 -17.24 -3.01
CA LYS A 248 -25.04 -17.88 -2.22
C LYS A 248 -25.58 -18.51 -0.95
N GLY A 249 -24.94 -19.60 -0.51
CA GLY A 249 -25.28 -20.23 0.76
C GLY A 249 -26.71 -20.76 0.81
N GLY A 250 -27.20 -21.43 -0.24
CA GLY A 250 -28.54 -22.04 -0.19
C GLY A 250 -28.71 -23.04 0.98
N PRO A 251 -29.93 -23.53 1.26
CA PRO A 251 -30.20 -24.40 2.41
C PRO A 251 -29.27 -25.61 2.50
N LEU A 252 -28.99 -26.26 1.37
CA LEU A 252 -28.06 -27.39 1.30
C LEU A 252 -26.63 -27.00 1.71
N ALA A 253 -26.15 -25.82 1.30
CA ALA A 253 -24.83 -25.33 1.66
C ALA A 253 -24.74 -25.05 3.17
N VAL A 254 -25.78 -24.45 3.76
CA VAL A 254 -25.85 -24.21 5.22
C VAL A 254 -25.87 -25.53 6.00
N VAL A 255 -26.62 -26.54 5.54
CA VAL A 255 -26.60 -27.88 6.16
C VAL A 255 -25.24 -28.55 6.03
N ARG A 256 -24.59 -28.48 4.86
CA ARG A 256 -23.24 -29.01 4.66
C ARG A 256 -22.20 -28.29 5.54
N ALA A 257 -22.33 -26.98 5.71
CA ALA A 257 -21.51 -26.19 6.61
C ALA A 257 -21.68 -26.65 8.07
N ALA A 258 -22.92 -26.88 8.52
CA ALA A 258 -23.18 -27.40 9.86
C ALA A 258 -22.58 -28.80 10.09
N LEU A 259 -22.61 -29.67 9.09
CA LEU A 259 -22.00 -30.99 9.15
C LEU A 259 -20.46 -30.90 9.19
N ASP A 260 -19.84 -30.00 8.42
CA ASP A 260 -18.41 -29.69 8.51
C ASP A 260 -18.03 -29.16 9.92
N MET A 261 -18.86 -28.29 10.50
CA MET A 261 -18.63 -27.78 11.87
C MET A 261 -18.69 -28.91 12.90
N GLN A 262 -19.63 -29.86 12.74
CA GLN A 262 -19.74 -31.01 13.62
C GLN A 262 -18.48 -31.88 13.56
N GLU A 263 -17.94 -32.14 12.37
CA GLU A 263 -16.73 -32.93 12.13
C GLU A 263 -15.51 -32.31 12.83
N ILE A 264 -15.25 -31.01 12.61
CA ILE A 264 -14.17 -30.28 13.29
C ILE A 264 -14.32 -30.32 14.81
N MET A 265 -15.55 -30.21 15.33
CA MET A 265 -15.77 -30.30 16.78
C MET A 265 -15.46 -31.69 17.34
N GLN A 266 -15.69 -32.77 16.57
CA GLN A 266 -15.31 -34.12 16.98
C GLN A 266 -13.79 -34.29 17.00
N GLU A 267 -13.10 -33.82 15.95
CA GLU A 267 -11.64 -33.83 15.88
C GLU A 267 -11.02 -33.05 17.06
N ARG A 268 -11.54 -31.84 17.32
CA ARG A 268 -11.07 -30.99 18.42
C ARG A 268 -11.32 -31.62 19.78
N LYS A 269 -12.46 -32.30 19.95
CA LYS A 269 -12.76 -33.07 21.16
C LYS A 269 -11.75 -34.20 21.37
N ALA A 270 -11.44 -34.97 20.32
CA ALA A 270 -10.46 -36.06 20.39
C ALA A 270 -9.06 -35.53 20.77
N GLU A 271 -8.59 -34.47 20.11
CA GLU A 271 -7.31 -33.81 20.39
C GLU A 271 -7.22 -33.34 21.85
N ARG A 272 -8.22 -32.61 22.34
CA ARG A 272 -8.24 -32.07 23.70
C ARG A 272 -8.33 -33.19 24.74
N THR A 273 -9.08 -34.26 24.45
CA THR A 273 -9.19 -35.43 25.32
C THR A 273 -7.85 -36.16 25.43
N ALA A 274 -7.12 -36.32 24.33
CA ALA A 274 -5.77 -36.91 24.35
C ALA A 274 -4.78 -36.08 25.18
N GLN A 275 -4.97 -34.76 25.23
CA GLN A 275 -4.18 -33.85 26.06
C GLN A 275 -4.67 -33.75 27.53
N GLY A 276 -5.74 -34.46 27.91
CA GLY A 276 -6.34 -34.36 29.25
C GLY A 276 -6.98 -33.00 29.56
N ARG A 277 -7.37 -32.24 28.53
CA ARG A 277 -7.94 -30.88 28.67
C ARG A 277 -9.48 -30.94 28.57
N PRO A 278 -10.21 -30.00 29.22
CA PRO A 278 -11.66 -29.87 29.02
C PRO A 278 -11.98 -29.70 27.53
N HIS A 279 -13.17 -30.02 27.03
CA HIS A 279 -13.50 -29.81 25.60
C HIS A 279 -14.94 -29.34 25.45
N PHE A 280 -15.21 -28.64 24.34
CA PHE A 280 -16.56 -28.22 24.01
C PHE A 280 -17.24 -29.24 23.12
N GLU A 281 -18.55 -29.37 23.30
CA GLU A 281 -19.43 -30.03 22.35
C GLU A 281 -20.44 -29.02 21.84
N MET A 282 -20.94 -29.22 20.62
CA MET A 282 -21.79 -28.24 19.96
C MET A 282 -23.12 -28.86 19.58
N ARG A 283 -24.19 -28.07 19.67
CA ARG A 283 -25.48 -28.36 19.05
C ARG A 283 -25.76 -27.33 17.97
N VAL A 284 -26.44 -27.74 16.89
CA VAL A 284 -26.73 -26.88 15.74
C VAL A 284 -28.21 -26.96 15.37
N GLY A 285 -28.82 -25.82 15.08
CA GLY A 285 -30.18 -25.69 14.58
C GLY A 285 -30.26 -24.86 13.31
N ILE A 286 -31.02 -25.33 12.33
CA ILE A 286 -31.18 -24.65 11.03
C ILE A 286 -32.66 -24.51 10.67
N HIS A 287 -33.05 -23.31 10.28
CA HIS A 287 -34.39 -23.01 9.78
C HIS A 287 -34.32 -22.10 8.57
N THR A 288 -35.18 -22.37 7.58
CA THR A 288 -35.27 -21.60 6.35
C THR A 288 -36.59 -20.85 6.27
N GLY A 289 -36.53 -19.55 5.97
CA GLY A 289 -37.69 -18.68 5.83
C GLY A 289 -37.32 -17.22 5.55
N PRO A 290 -38.31 -16.30 5.53
CA PRO A 290 -38.11 -14.90 5.18
C PRO A 290 -37.50 -14.08 6.31
N VAL A 291 -36.64 -13.13 5.96
CA VAL A 291 -36.02 -12.18 6.90
C VAL A 291 -35.93 -10.78 6.30
N VAL A 292 -35.75 -9.79 7.18
CA VAL A 292 -35.28 -8.45 6.85
C VAL A 292 -33.81 -8.37 7.27
N ALA A 293 -32.93 -7.90 6.39
CA ALA A 293 -31.53 -7.64 6.73
C ALA A 293 -31.16 -6.17 6.50
N GLY A 294 -30.21 -5.64 7.26
CA GLY A 294 -29.83 -4.23 7.19
C GLY A 294 -28.73 -3.85 8.17
N VAL A 295 -28.25 -2.61 8.06
CA VAL A 295 -27.23 -2.08 8.98
C VAL A 295 -27.90 -1.20 10.03
N VAL A 296 -27.60 -1.46 11.30
CA VAL A 296 -28.05 -0.63 12.43
C VAL A 296 -26.85 0.05 13.09
N GLY A 297 -27.10 1.24 13.65
CA GLY A 297 -26.14 2.00 14.44
C GLY A 297 -25.58 3.22 13.72
N LEU A 298 -25.32 4.28 14.48
CA LEU A 298 -24.73 5.53 13.96
C LEU A 298 -23.20 5.56 14.07
N LYS A 299 -22.63 4.85 15.04
CA LYS A 299 -21.18 4.81 15.31
C LYS A 299 -20.60 3.40 15.24
N LYS A 300 -21.37 2.40 15.66
CA LYS A 300 -21.01 0.98 15.61
C LYS A 300 -21.94 0.28 14.63
N PHE A 301 -21.65 0.44 13.35
CA PHE A 301 -22.40 -0.21 12.28
C PHE A 301 -22.36 -1.72 12.47
N GLN A 302 -23.53 -2.35 12.50
CA GLN A 302 -23.69 -3.79 12.59
C GLN A 302 -24.68 -4.23 11.53
N TYR A 303 -24.25 -5.10 10.64
CA TYR A 303 -25.15 -5.81 9.73
C TYR A 303 -25.82 -6.94 10.51
N ASP A 304 -27.15 -7.00 10.46
CA ASP A 304 -27.91 -7.98 11.21
C ASP A 304 -29.20 -8.37 10.46
N ILE A 305 -29.85 -9.43 10.92
CA ILE A 305 -31.09 -9.95 10.36
C ILE A 305 -32.20 -10.01 11.41
N TRP A 306 -33.42 -9.71 10.99
CA TRP A 306 -34.62 -9.71 11.82
C TRP A 306 -35.74 -10.46 11.13
N GLY A 307 -36.65 -11.01 11.93
CA GLY A 307 -37.81 -11.73 11.44
C GLY A 307 -38.12 -12.92 12.33
N ASP A 308 -39.29 -13.51 12.10
CA ASP A 308 -39.72 -14.65 12.90
C ASP A 308 -38.85 -15.88 12.67
N THR A 309 -38.30 -16.02 11.46
CA THR A 309 -37.35 -17.06 11.07
C THR A 309 -36.12 -17.10 11.98
N VAL A 310 -35.60 -15.95 12.44
CA VAL A 310 -34.47 -15.89 13.39
C VAL A 310 -34.84 -16.54 14.72
N ASN A 311 -36.03 -16.21 15.23
CA ASN A 311 -36.52 -16.76 16.49
C ASN A 311 -36.79 -18.26 16.38
N ILE A 312 -37.37 -18.72 15.27
CA ILE A 312 -37.60 -20.14 15.02
C ILE A 312 -36.28 -20.88 14.95
N ALA A 313 -35.29 -20.38 14.20
CA ALA A 313 -33.96 -21.01 14.08
C ALA A 313 -33.29 -21.21 15.46
N SER A 314 -33.32 -20.19 16.33
CA SER A 314 -32.83 -20.31 17.70
C SER A 314 -33.61 -21.37 18.51
N ARG A 315 -34.92 -21.52 18.28
CA ARG A 315 -35.71 -22.59 18.93
C ARG A 315 -35.37 -23.98 18.40
N ILE A 316 -35.10 -24.12 17.10
CA ILE A 316 -34.61 -25.38 16.52
C ILE A 316 -33.27 -25.76 17.15
N GLU A 317 -32.34 -24.81 17.31
CA GLU A 317 -31.03 -25.06 17.94
C GLU A 317 -31.18 -25.48 19.41
N SER A 318 -31.91 -24.70 20.21
CA SER A 318 -32.09 -24.99 21.64
C SER A 318 -32.83 -26.31 21.92
N SER A 319 -33.62 -26.81 20.95
CA SER A 319 -34.30 -28.11 21.02
C SER A 319 -33.47 -29.24 20.38
N GLY A 320 -32.26 -28.93 19.90
CA GLY A 320 -31.33 -29.87 19.27
C GLY A 320 -30.70 -30.84 20.26
N ALA A 321 -29.95 -31.79 19.70
CA ALA A 321 -29.11 -32.70 20.47
C ALA A 321 -27.63 -32.40 20.17
N VAL A 322 -26.78 -32.75 21.13
CA VAL A 322 -25.35 -32.52 21.07
C VAL A 322 -24.72 -33.40 20.00
N GLY A 323 -23.81 -32.83 19.21
CA GLY A 323 -23.19 -33.54 18.10
C GLY A 323 -24.18 -33.94 17.01
N ARG A 324 -25.35 -33.29 16.93
CA ARG A 324 -26.34 -33.52 15.87
C ARG A 324 -26.72 -32.18 15.22
N VAL A 325 -26.97 -32.21 13.91
CA VAL A 325 -27.54 -31.07 13.18
C VAL A 325 -29.05 -31.21 13.15
N ASN A 326 -29.75 -30.29 13.82
CA ASN A 326 -31.21 -30.26 13.86
C ASN A 326 -31.75 -29.28 12.81
N ILE A 327 -32.74 -29.69 12.04
CA ILE A 327 -33.35 -28.86 11.00
C ILE A 327 -34.87 -28.82 11.14
N SER A 328 -35.47 -27.68 10.79
CA SER A 328 -36.93 -27.57 10.68
C SER A 328 -37.48 -28.29 9.45
N ALA A 329 -38.78 -28.57 9.45
CA ALA A 329 -39.49 -29.11 8.28
C ALA A 329 -39.35 -28.24 7.01
N SER A 330 -39.29 -26.90 7.14
CA SER A 330 -39.12 -26.02 5.96
C SER A 330 -37.76 -26.22 5.30
N THR A 331 -36.69 -26.29 6.10
CA THR A 331 -35.35 -26.63 5.59
C THR A 331 -35.33 -28.03 4.99
N HIS A 332 -35.91 -29.01 5.66
CA HIS A 332 -35.95 -30.40 5.19
C HIS A 332 -36.62 -30.50 3.81
N ALA A 333 -37.77 -29.84 3.60
CA ALA A 333 -38.50 -29.87 2.34
C ALA A 333 -37.67 -29.38 1.14
N GLU A 334 -36.66 -28.52 1.36
CA GLU A 334 -35.80 -28.01 0.30
C GLU A 334 -34.59 -28.90 -0.02
N ILE A 335 -34.25 -29.86 0.86
CA ILE A 335 -33.03 -30.67 0.74
C ILE A 335 -33.27 -32.17 0.86
N SER A 336 -34.50 -32.61 1.10
CA SER A 336 -34.87 -34.01 1.35
C SER A 336 -34.57 -34.94 0.18
N GLU A 337 -34.49 -34.39 -1.04
CA GLU A 337 -34.16 -35.15 -2.25
C GLU A 337 -32.66 -35.38 -2.42
N ASN A 338 -31.81 -34.81 -1.56
CA ASN A 338 -30.36 -34.95 -1.69
C ASN A 338 -29.91 -36.38 -1.30
N PRO A 339 -29.26 -37.13 -2.20
CA PRO A 339 -28.88 -38.52 -1.93
C PRO A 339 -27.75 -38.65 -0.90
N ASP A 340 -26.92 -37.61 -0.72
CA ASP A 340 -25.77 -37.61 0.19
C ASP A 340 -26.18 -37.39 1.66
N LEU A 341 -27.47 -37.17 1.93
CA LEU A 341 -27.99 -36.86 3.26
C LEU A 341 -28.96 -37.94 3.74
N VAL A 342 -28.92 -38.20 5.04
CA VAL A 342 -29.87 -39.06 5.75
C VAL A 342 -30.61 -38.20 6.77
N PHE A 343 -31.93 -38.39 6.84
CA PHE A 343 -32.81 -37.64 7.72
C PHE A 343 -33.50 -38.57 8.71
N GLU A 344 -33.45 -38.20 9.99
CA GLU A 344 -34.16 -38.89 11.07
C GLU A 344 -35.29 -37.98 11.55
N ALA A 345 -36.54 -38.39 11.35
CA ALA A 345 -37.69 -37.63 11.78
C ALA A 345 -37.80 -37.63 13.31
N ARG A 346 -37.90 -36.44 13.91
CA ARG A 346 -38.10 -36.27 15.36
C ARG A 346 -39.56 -36.08 15.74
N GLY A 347 -40.44 -35.94 14.75
CA GLY A 347 -41.83 -35.58 14.94
C GLY A 347 -41.99 -34.12 15.37
N ARG A 348 -43.12 -33.84 16.02
CA ARG A 348 -43.49 -32.51 16.52
C ARG A 348 -42.89 -32.27 17.91
N VAL A 349 -41.98 -31.32 18.00
CA VAL A 349 -41.28 -30.93 19.23
C VAL A 349 -41.80 -29.59 19.70
N MET A 350 -42.14 -29.49 20.99
CA MET A 350 -42.67 -28.27 21.58
C MET A 350 -41.58 -27.19 21.69
N ALA A 351 -41.69 -26.14 20.88
CA ALA A 351 -40.82 -24.98 20.91
C ALA A 351 -41.42 -23.86 21.75
N LYS A 352 -40.65 -23.35 22.71
CA LYS A 352 -41.08 -22.29 23.64
C LYS A 352 -41.60 -21.06 22.89
N GLY A 353 -42.89 -20.77 23.06
CA GLY A 353 -43.57 -19.62 22.45
C GLY A 353 -43.90 -19.78 20.96
N LYS A 354 -43.66 -20.96 20.37
CA LYS A 354 -43.95 -21.26 18.95
C LYS A 354 -44.90 -22.43 18.74
N GLY A 355 -45.20 -23.18 19.79
CA GLY A 355 -46.02 -24.39 19.67
C GLY A 355 -45.18 -25.57 19.20
N GLU A 356 -45.85 -26.56 18.64
CA GLU A 356 -45.20 -27.75 18.10
C GLU A 356 -44.60 -27.46 16.72
N LEU A 357 -43.31 -27.71 16.58
CA LEU A 357 -42.58 -27.61 15.31
C LEU A 357 -42.08 -28.99 14.90
N GLU A 358 -42.25 -29.32 13.64
CA GLU A 358 -41.71 -30.56 13.08
C GLU A 358 -40.21 -30.40 12.78
N MET A 359 -39.42 -31.36 13.26
CA MET A 359 -37.97 -31.31 13.22
C MET A 359 -37.37 -32.63 12.73
N TYR A 360 -36.17 -32.53 12.18
CA TYR A 360 -35.40 -33.65 11.66
C TYR A 360 -33.95 -33.52 12.12
N PHE A 361 -33.30 -34.64 12.43
CA PHE A 361 -31.85 -34.65 12.42
C PHE A 361 -31.34 -34.97 11.02
N VAL A 362 -30.22 -34.37 10.64
CA VAL A 362 -29.55 -34.64 9.38
C VAL A 362 -28.13 -35.12 9.62
N SER A 363 -27.69 -36.09 8.82
CA SER A 363 -26.32 -36.60 8.79
C SER A 363 -25.91 -36.88 7.35
N ARG A 364 -24.60 -37.02 7.09
CA ARG A 364 -24.12 -37.53 5.80
C ARG A 364 -24.54 -38.98 5.65
N ARG A 365 -24.96 -39.35 4.44
CA ARG A 365 -24.98 -40.74 4.02
C ARG A 365 -23.52 -41.15 3.87
N TYR A 366 -23.07 -42.11 4.67
CA TYR A 366 -21.82 -42.80 4.38
C TYR A 366 -22.02 -43.57 3.08
N SER A 367 -21.52 -43.03 1.97
CA SER A 367 -21.40 -43.77 0.72
C SER A 367 -20.16 -44.64 0.82
N GLU A 368 -20.31 -45.96 0.76
CA GLU A 368 -19.22 -46.95 0.61
C GLU A 368 -18.53 -46.86 -0.76
N HIS A 369 -18.28 -45.65 -1.29
CA HIS A 369 -17.65 -45.47 -2.59
C HIS A 369 -16.60 -44.35 -2.58
N GLN A 370 -15.56 -44.59 -1.77
CA GLN A 370 -14.15 -44.47 -2.18
C GLN A 370 -13.36 -45.68 -1.64
N GLY A 371 -13.86 -46.87 -1.96
CA GLY A 371 -13.21 -48.16 -1.70
C GLY A 371 -13.47 -49.07 -2.89
N GLY A 372 -13.01 -48.67 -4.07
CA GLY A 372 -13.05 -49.53 -5.25
C GLY A 372 -11.98 -50.60 -5.15
N ASP A 373 -12.16 -51.59 -4.26
CA ASP A 373 -11.43 -52.87 -4.26
C ASP A 373 -12.13 -53.99 -3.45
N ASP A 374 -13.37 -53.84 -2.98
CA ASP A 374 -14.01 -54.83 -2.08
C ASP A 374 -15.07 -55.76 -2.70
N GLU A 375 -15.32 -55.70 -4.01
CA GLU A 375 -16.21 -56.68 -4.67
C GLU A 375 -15.56 -58.07 -4.90
N ARG A 376 -14.26 -58.22 -4.61
CA ARG A 376 -13.58 -59.52 -4.53
C ARG A 376 -13.60 -60.12 -3.12
N LEU A 377 -13.77 -59.31 -2.08
CA LEU A 377 -13.69 -59.75 -0.68
C LEU A 377 -14.98 -60.45 -0.22
N GLU A 378 -16.15 -59.95 -0.62
CA GLU A 378 -17.45 -60.60 -0.33
C GLU A 378 -17.57 -61.99 -0.97
N ARG A 379 -16.97 -62.19 -2.15
CA ARG A 379 -16.92 -63.51 -2.80
C ARG A 379 -15.90 -64.47 -2.17
N PHE A 380 -14.93 -63.96 -1.42
CA PHE A 380 -13.97 -64.77 -0.66
C PHE A 380 -14.55 -65.19 0.70
N LEU A 381 -15.36 -64.32 1.32
CA LEU A 381 -15.95 -64.53 2.64
C LEU A 381 -17.25 -65.38 2.62
N ALA A 382 -17.95 -65.48 1.48
CA ALA A 382 -19.14 -66.32 1.34
C ALA A 382 -18.86 -67.84 1.19
N THR A 383 -17.61 -68.28 1.15
CA THR A 383 -17.21 -69.71 1.09
C THR A 383 -16.66 -70.27 2.40
N GLY A 384 -16.96 -69.64 3.53
CA GLY A 384 -16.44 -70.04 4.85
C GLY A 384 -17.46 -70.05 5.98
N SER A 385 -18.69 -70.51 5.76
CA SER A 385 -19.58 -70.81 6.90
C SER A 385 -19.22 -72.18 7.49
N ALA A 386 -18.54 -72.21 8.64
CA ALA A 386 -18.86 -73.11 9.74
C ALA A 386 -18.05 -72.82 11.03
N GLY A 387 -18.74 -72.32 12.06
CA GLY A 387 -18.61 -72.81 13.43
C GLY A 387 -17.61 -72.12 14.39
N ASN A 388 -18.16 -71.51 15.45
CA ASN A 388 -17.60 -71.37 16.82
C ASN A 388 -16.07 -71.26 17.02
N ALA A 389 -15.56 -70.05 17.31
CA ALA A 389 -14.41 -69.75 18.20
C ALA A 389 -14.31 -68.21 18.32
N GLY A 390 -14.22 -67.58 19.49
CA GLY A 390 -13.00 -67.44 20.30
C GLY A 390 -12.14 -66.27 19.78
N HIS A 391 -11.75 -65.33 20.64
CA HIS A 391 -10.74 -64.30 20.32
C HIS A 391 -9.55 -64.94 19.57
N ALA A 392 -9.31 -64.54 18.32
CA ALA A 392 -8.13 -64.95 17.58
C ALA A 392 -7.11 -63.81 17.68
N ASP A 393 -6.07 -64.00 18.49
CA ASP A 393 -4.80 -63.31 18.35
C ASP A 393 -4.34 -63.44 16.89
N LEU A 394 -4.27 -62.32 16.15
CA LEU A 394 -3.54 -62.29 14.88
C LEU A 394 -2.05 -62.43 15.22
N ASP A 395 -1.49 -63.61 14.94
CA ASP A 395 -0.06 -63.85 15.12
C ASP A 395 0.72 -63.16 13.98
N LEU A 396 1.23 -61.96 14.26
CA LEU A 396 2.01 -61.15 13.31
C LEU A 396 3.50 -61.52 13.27
N ARG A 397 3.93 -62.57 13.98
CA ARG A 397 5.34 -62.97 14.04
C ARG A 397 5.91 -63.30 12.66
N GLY A 398 7.06 -62.69 12.34
CA GLY A 398 7.72 -62.88 11.04
C GLY A 398 7.12 -62.13 9.86
N SER A 399 6.09 -61.30 10.09
CA SER A 399 5.41 -60.56 9.02
C SER A 399 6.31 -59.47 8.44
N ARG A 400 6.08 -59.16 7.16
CA ARG A 400 6.72 -58.07 6.44
C ARG A 400 5.75 -56.91 6.25
N ILE A 401 6.04 -55.80 6.91
CA ILE A 401 5.19 -54.61 6.96
C ILE A 401 5.83 -53.49 6.14
N LEU A 402 5.04 -52.84 5.28
CA LEU A 402 5.44 -51.61 4.62
C LEU A 402 4.85 -50.41 5.36
N LEU A 403 5.70 -49.55 5.91
CA LEU A 403 5.33 -48.29 6.53
C LEU A 403 5.44 -47.15 5.51
N VAL A 404 4.33 -46.47 5.23
CA VAL A 404 4.27 -45.33 4.31
C VAL A 404 4.04 -44.06 5.11
N GLU A 405 5.11 -43.29 5.29
CA GLU A 405 5.10 -42.11 6.15
C GLU A 405 6.11 -41.09 5.61
N ASP A 406 5.77 -39.80 5.66
CA ASP A 406 6.61 -38.72 5.11
C ASP A 406 7.43 -37.99 6.19
N ASN A 407 7.10 -38.22 7.47
CA ASN A 407 7.80 -37.67 8.61
C ASN A 407 8.81 -38.67 9.22
N ASP A 408 10.10 -38.31 9.17
CA ASP A 408 11.21 -39.12 9.70
C ASP A 408 11.07 -39.47 11.20
N PHE A 409 10.40 -38.63 12.01
CA PHE A 409 10.15 -38.90 13.42
C PHE A 409 9.08 -39.99 13.62
N ASN A 410 7.98 -39.92 12.87
CA ASN A 410 6.91 -40.91 12.93
C ASN A 410 7.41 -42.27 12.42
N ILE A 411 8.24 -42.29 11.37
CA ILE A 411 8.92 -43.48 10.89
C ILE A 411 9.72 -44.16 12.01
N MET A 412 10.52 -43.37 12.73
CA MET A 412 11.39 -43.87 13.80
C MET A 412 10.58 -44.48 14.94
N VAL A 413 9.55 -43.78 15.42
CA VAL A 413 8.70 -44.25 16.53
C VAL A 413 7.91 -45.49 16.13
N ALA A 414 7.29 -45.49 14.94
CA ALA A 414 6.52 -46.63 14.47
C ALA A 414 7.39 -47.86 14.23
N GLN A 415 8.62 -47.70 13.70
CA GLN A 415 9.55 -48.82 13.56
C GLN A 415 9.97 -49.41 14.90
N ASP A 416 10.29 -48.58 15.89
CA ASP A 416 10.70 -49.02 17.22
C ASP A 416 9.56 -49.76 17.92
N GLU A 417 8.33 -49.23 17.86
CA GLU A 417 7.14 -49.82 18.48
C GLU A 417 6.75 -51.16 17.83
N LEU A 418 6.80 -51.24 16.49
CA LEU A 418 6.52 -52.47 15.75
C LEU A 418 7.54 -53.56 16.04
N GLN A 419 8.83 -53.22 16.08
CA GLN A 419 9.90 -54.17 16.39
C GLN A 419 9.90 -54.61 17.86
N ALA A 420 9.52 -53.72 18.78
CA ALA A 420 9.36 -54.05 20.19
C ALA A 420 8.16 -54.97 20.46
N SER A 421 7.06 -54.76 19.71
CA SER A 421 5.79 -55.45 19.94
C SER A 421 5.63 -56.75 19.15
N ILE A 422 6.31 -56.89 18.01
CA ILE A 422 6.15 -58.05 17.11
C ILE A 422 7.51 -58.74 16.89
N PRO A 423 7.70 -59.95 17.45
CA PRO A 423 8.92 -60.73 17.24
C PRO A 423 9.17 -61.05 15.76
N ASP A 424 10.41 -60.88 15.31
CA ASP A 424 10.90 -61.18 13.95
C ASP A 424 10.21 -60.40 12.81
N VAL A 425 9.55 -59.27 13.10
CA VAL A 425 8.93 -58.40 12.08
C VAL A 425 9.97 -57.72 11.19
N ARG A 426 9.69 -57.65 9.89
CA ARG A 426 10.48 -56.85 8.93
C ARG A 426 9.69 -55.63 8.53
N VAL A 427 10.22 -54.44 8.81
CA VAL A 427 9.57 -53.17 8.45
C VAL A 427 10.36 -52.47 7.36
N ASP A 428 9.79 -52.39 6.16
CA ASP A 428 10.30 -51.58 5.06
C ASP A 428 9.56 -50.23 5.04
N VAL A 429 10.22 -49.17 4.56
CA VAL A 429 9.69 -47.79 4.63
C VAL A 429 9.61 -47.17 3.24
N ALA A 430 8.48 -46.53 2.94
CA ALA A 430 8.27 -45.70 1.76
C ALA A 430 7.97 -44.25 2.18
N LYS A 431 8.64 -43.28 1.56
CA LYS A 431 8.50 -41.85 1.94
C LYS A 431 7.25 -41.16 1.39
N ASN A 432 6.49 -41.86 0.55
CA ASN A 432 5.25 -41.37 -0.07
C ASN A 432 4.51 -42.52 -0.78
N GLY A 433 3.25 -42.29 -1.11
CA GLY A 433 2.42 -43.29 -1.78
C GLY A 433 2.95 -43.77 -3.15
N ARG A 434 3.73 -42.96 -3.89
CA ARG A 434 4.33 -43.41 -5.16
C ARG A 434 5.42 -44.44 -4.95
N GLU A 435 6.27 -44.22 -3.96
CA GLU A 435 7.32 -45.16 -3.57
C GLU A 435 6.71 -46.46 -3.02
N ALA A 436 5.65 -46.34 -2.21
CA ALA A 436 4.93 -47.49 -1.67
C ALA A 436 4.36 -48.39 -2.79
N VAL A 437 3.69 -47.78 -3.78
CA VAL A 437 3.14 -48.52 -4.93
C VAL A 437 4.24 -49.21 -5.75
N ARG A 438 5.44 -48.62 -5.86
CA ARG A 438 6.58 -49.28 -6.51
C ARG A 438 7.05 -50.49 -5.71
N MET A 439 7.21 -50.33 -4.39
CA MET A 439 7.70 -51.40 -3.52
C MET A 439 6.74 -52.58 -3.44
N VAL A 440 5.43 -52.35 -3.32
CA VAL A 440 4.41 -53.41 -3.31
C VAL A 440 4.34 -54.18 -4.64
N ARG A 441 4.77 -53.57 -5.75
CA ARG A 441 4.85 -54.25 -7.06
C ARG A 441 6.10 -55.11 -7.21
N GLU A 442 7.16 -54.78 -6.49
CA GLU A 442 8.45 -55.47 -6.56
C GLU A 442 8.57 -56.57 -5.49
N GLN A 443 7.84 -56.45 -4.37
CA GLN A 443 7.94 -57.30 -3.19
C GLN A 443 6.57 -57.49 -2.54
N GLU A 444 6.34 -58.66 -1.94
CA GLU A 444 5.12 -58.94 -1.18
C GLU A 444 5.26 -58.42 0.27
N PHE A 445 4.16 -57.83 0.76
CA PHE A 445 4.01 -57.32 2.12
C PHE A 445 2.72 -57.89 2.71
N ASP A 446 2.77 -58.31 3.97
CA ASP A 446 1.62 -58.86 4.70
C ASP A 446 0.69 -57.74 5.21
N LEU A 447 1.26 -56.55 5.45
CA LEU A 447 0.52 -55.38 5.91
C LEU A 447 1.16 -54.10 5.37
N VAL A 448 0.34 -53.14 4.95
CA VAL A 448 0.78 -51.78 4.59
C VAL A 448 0.14 -50.79 5.55
N LEU A 449 0.97 -50.05 6.29
CA LEU A 449 0.54 -49.01 7.22
C LEU A 449 0.76 -47.65 6.55
N MET A 450 -0.29 -46.82 6.49
CA MET A 450 -0.24 -45.48 5.89
C MET A 450 -0.72 -44.44 6.89
N ASP A 451 -0.13 -43.25 6.86
CA ASP A 451 -0.47 -42.10 7.71
C ASP A 451 -0.48 -42.47 9.21
N VAL A 452 0.65 -42.98 9.71
CA VAL A 452 0.77 -43.44 11.11
C VAL A 452 1.00 -42.23 12.00
N GLN A 453 -0.01 -41.88 12.78
CA GLN A 453 -0.05 -40.69 13.67
C GLN A 453 0.44 -40.96 15.08
#